data_AF-A0A6G0KGW1-F1
#
_entry.id   AF-A0A6G0KGW1-F1
#
_cell.length_a   1.000
_cell.length_b   1.000
_cell.length_c   1.000
_cell.angle_alpha   90.00
_cell.angle_beta   90.00
_cell.angle_gamma   90.00
#
_symmetry.space_group_name_H-M   'P 1'
#
loop_
_entity.id
_entity.type
_entity.pdbx_description
1 polymer ?
#
loop_
_entity_poly.entity_id
_entity_poly.type
_entity_poly.pdbx_seq_one_letter_code
_entity_poly.pdbx_strand_id
1 'polypeptide(L)'
;MQGSGLGSQVYGRAAWHKDLCAIMYAWYFPKDPYYEVYGEKGHRHNWASVVVWLDNPALEKPKVLAVSAATTNGKYRIVKDGPPPCRRWSCDPPFADYFNDTSPMFKYGTGSSAVTTLVLTTERFGELQDLVMWEQMTEEARGALSETDFGEMAKVPFLDANFNSNLEASLPV
;
A
#
# COMPACT_ATOMS: atom_id res chain seq x y z
N MET A 1 6.94 7.01 -16.04
CA MET A 1 5.98 8.10 -15.78
C MET A 1 6.77 9.36 -15.50
N GLN A 2 6.33 10.52 -15.96
CA GLN A 2 6.99 11.79 -15.62
C GLN A 2 6.51 12.21 -14.22
N GLY A 3 7.43 12.42 -13.29
CA GLY A 3 7.13 12.85 -11.92
C GLY A 3 6.79 14.34 -11.84
N SER A 4 6.17 14.75 -10.73
CA SER A 4 5.95 16.17 -10.43
C SER A 4 7.29 16.91 -10.31
N GLY A 5 7.34 18.17 -10.74
CA GLY A 5 8.50 19.04 -10.57
C GLY A 5 8.80 19.40 -9.11
N LEU A 6 7.88 19.09 -8.19
CA LEU A 6 8.02 19.30 -6.74
C LEU A 6 8.43 18.02 -5.98
N GLY A 7 8.70 16.91 -6.69
CA GLY A 7 8.95 15.61 -6.06
C GLY A 7 7.67 14.79 -5.87
N SER A 8 7.83 13.60 -5.28
CA SER A 8 6.75 12.63 -5.05
C SER A 8 6.48 12.49 -3.56
N GLN A 9 5.29 11.98 -3.20
CA GLN A 9 4.80 11.93 -1.82
C GLN A 9 4.27 10.54 -1.47
N VAL A 10 4.57 10.09 -0.25
CA VAL A 10 3.89 8.98 0.41
C VAL A 10 3.19 9.49 1.68
N TYR A 11 1.98 8.99 1.92
CA TYR A 11 1.13 9.32 3.06
C TYR A 11 1.16 8.16 4.05
N GLY A 12 1.29 8.45 5.35
CA GLY A 12 1.37 7.42 6.38
C GLY A 12 0.30 7.57 7.46
N ARG A 13 -0.17 6.46 8.05
CA ARG A 13 -0.97 6.48 9.28
C ARG A 13 -0.73 5.22 10.08
N ALA A 14 -0.53 5.36 11.39
CA ALA A 14 -0.21 4.24 12.27
C ALA A 14 -1.22 4.09 13.41
N ALA A 15 -1.51 2.85 13.80
CA ALA A 15 -2.32 2.54 14.98
C ALA A 15 -2.05 1.12 15.48
N TRP A 16 -2.42 0.88 16.75
CA TRP A 16 -2.60 -0.48 17.25
C TRP A 16 -3.93 -1.05 16.76
N HIS A 17 -3.94 -2.30 16.31
CA HIS A 17 -5.15 -3.02 15.91
C HIS A 17 -4.99 -4.50 16.25
N LYS A 18 -5.87 -5.02 17.13
CA LYS A 18 -5.86 -6.43 17.60
C LYS A 18 -4.46 -6.92 18.02
N ASP A 19 -3.84 -6.19 18.95
CA ASP A 19 -2.53 -6.48 19.56
C ASP A 19 -1.32 -6.40 18.61
N LEU A 20 -1.51 -5.94 17.37
CA LEU A 20 -0.44 -5.65 16.42
C LEU A 20 -0.34 -4.15 16.17
N CYS A 21 0.84 -3.68 15.80
CA CYS A 21 1.01 -2.32 15.32
C CYS A 21 0.94 -2.30 13.79
N ALA A 22 0.02 -1.52 13.25
CA ALA A 22 -0.15 -1.32 11.81
C ALA A 22 0.39 0.04 11.40
N ILE A 23 1.17 0.08 10.32
CA ILE A 23 1.55 1.31 9.63
C ILE A 23 1.04 1.20 8.19
N MET A 24 0.04 2.00 7.86
CA MET A 24 -0.46 2.12 6.50
C MET A 24 0.33 3.18 5.75
N TYR A 25 0.85 2.83 4.58
CA TYR A 25 1.41 3.76 3.62
C TYR A 25 0.51 3.83 2.39
N ALA A 26 0.34 5.02 1.83
CA ALA A 26 -0.51 5.24 0.67
C ALA A 26 0.13 6.20 -0.33
N TRP A 27 -0.18 5.98 -1.61
CA TRP A 27 0.28 6.81 -2.73
C TRP A 27 -0.91 7.24 -3.56
N TYR A 28 -0.87 8.50 -3.99
CA TYR A 28 -1.83 9.05 -4.92
C TYR A 28 -1.25 9.07 -6.33
N PHE A 29 -2.04 8.61 -7.30
CA PHE A 29 -1.74 8.69 -8.72
C PHE A 29 -2.80 9.54 -9.42
N PRO A 30 -2.42 10.52 -10.27
CA PRO A 30 -3.40 11.38 -10.94
C PRO A 30 -4.37 10.64 -11.88
N LYS A 31 -3.95 9.48 -12.40
CA LYS A 31 -4.70 8.63 -13.33
C LYS A 31 -4.33 7.17 -13.09
N ASP A 32 -5.30 6.27 -13.29
CA ASP A 32 -5.06 4.84 -13.39
C ASP A 32 -5.56 4.34 -14.75
N PRO A 33 -4.65 4.20 -15.73
CA PRO A 33 -4.97 3.62 -17.02
C PRO A 33 -4.99 2.10 -16.93
N TYR A 34 -6.03 1.47 -17.49
CA TYR A 34 -6.04 0.04 -17.76
C TYR A 34 -6.37 -0.24 -19.22
N TYR A 35 -5.84 -1.36 -19.71
CA TYR A 35 -6.01 -1.78 -21.10
C TYR A 35 -7.15 -2.78 -21.21
N GLU A 36 -8.17 -2.45 -22.01
CA GLU A 36 -9.18 -3.40 -22.49
C GLU A 36 -8.95 -3.74 -23.97
N VAL A 37 -9.63 -4.79 -24.45
CA VAL A 37 -9.54 -5.29 -25.84
C VAL A 37 -9.78 -4.19 -26.90
N TYR A 38 -10.52 -3.13 -26.56
CA TYR A 38 -10.90 -2.05 -27.48
C TYR A 38 -10.34 -0.66 -27.12
N GLY A 39 -9.26 -0.57 -26.33
CA GLY A 39 -8.53 0.69 -26.12
C GLY A 39 -8.12 0.96 -24.68
N GLU A 40 -7.49 2.12 -24.48
CA GLU A 40 -7.15 2.64 -23.15
C GLU A 40 -8.41 3.13 -22.43
N LYS A 41 -8.75 2.47 -21.33
CA LYS A 41 -9.71 2.96 -20.35
C LYS A 41 -8.99 3.35 -19.07
N GLY A 42 -9.71 3.93 -18.14
CA GLY A 42 -9.17 4.32 -16.86
C GLY A 42 -10.10 5.25 -16.12
N HIS A 43 -9.71 5.59 -14.91
CA HIS A 43 -10.34 6.67 -14.16
C HIS A 43 -9.29 7.70 -13.77
N ARG A 44 -9.79 8.93 -13.58
CA ARG A 44 -9.05 9.97 -12.89
C ARG A 44 -8.92 9.53 -11.44
N HIS A 45 -7.76 9.82 -10.85
CA HIS A 45 -7.39 9.45 -9.47
C HIS A 45 -7.17 7.95 -9.28
N ASN A 46 -6.17 7.62 -8.47
CA ASN A 46 -6.06 6.32 -7.83
C ASN A 46 -5.32 6.46 -6.52
N TRP A 47 -5.71 5.65 -5.56
CA TRP A 47 -5.04 5.53 -4.28
C TRP A 47 -4.58 4.08 -4.10
N ALA A 48 -3.28 3.88 -4.05
CA ALA A 48 -2.70 2.60 -3.65
C ALA A 48 -2.35 2.66 -2.16
N SER A 49 -2.43 1.52 -1.47
CA SER A 49 -1.94 1.43 -0.09
C SER A 49 -1.34 0.08 0.24
N VAL A 50 -0.51 0.08 1.26
CA VAL A 50 0.04 -1.09 1.91
C VAL A 50 -0.07 -0.92 3.42
N VAL A 51 -0.19 -2.01 4.15
CA VAL A 51 -0.13 -2.03 5.61
C VAL A 51 1.03 -2.93 6.01
N VAL A 52 1.98 -2.34 6.74
CA VAL A 52 3.08 -3.07 7.38
C VAL A 52 2.64 -3.41 8.81
N TRP A 53 2.59 -4.70 9.13
CA TRP A 53 2.21 -5.21 10.43
C TRP A 53 3.44 -5.55 11.25
N LEU A 54 3.58 -4.91 12.40
CA LEU A 54 4.68 -5.08 13.34
C LEU A 54 4.18 -5.75 14.62
N ASP A 55 5.08 -6.42 15.32
CA ASP A 55 4.84 -6.92 16.67
C ASP A 55 4.67 -5.76 17.67
N ASN A 56 5.74 -5.01 17.92
CA ASN A 56 5.77 -3.91 18.86
C ASN A 56 6.82 -2.87 18.44
N PRO A 57 6.40 -1.65 18.05
CA PRO A 57 7.30 -0.60 17.60
C PRO A 57 8.20 -0.04 18.72
N ALA A 58 7.92 -0.35 19.99
CA ALA A 58 8.73 0.08 21.13
C ALA A 58 9.97 -0.80 21.37
N LEU A 59 10.11 -1.92 20.65
CA LEU A 59 11.31 -2.77 20.71
C LEU A 59 12.48 -2.09 19.99
N GLU A 60 13.71 -2.42 20.39
CA GLU A 60 14.92 -1.92 19.70
C GLU A 60 14.96 -2.37 18.23
N LYS A 61 14.45 -3.57 17.96
CA LYS A 61 14.33 -4.15 16.62
C LYS A 61 12.92 -4.73 16.46
N PRO A 62 11.93 -3.89 16.11
CA PRO A 62 10.58 -4.37 15.82
C PRO A 62 10.62 -5.37 14.66
N LYS A 63 9.80 -6.41 14.76
CA LYS A 63 9.70 -7.44 13.75
C LYS A 63 8.52 -7.15 12.82
N VAL A 64 8.77 -7.13 11.52
CA VAL A 64 7.69 -7.15 10.53
C VAL A 64 7.10 -8.57 10.48
N LEU A 65 5.82 -8.68 10.80
CA LEU A 65 5.07 -9.95 10.84
C LEU A 65 4.34 -10.23 9.53
N ALA A 66 3.90 -9.18 8.84
CA ALA A 66 3.27 -9.28 7.54
C ALA A 66 3.30 -7.95 6.80
N VAL A 67 3.14 -8.02 5.48
CA VAL A 67 2.85 -6.87 4.65
C VAL A 67 1.61 -7.17 3.81
N SER A 68 0.65 -6.26 3.84
CA SER A 68 -0.64 -6.39 3.17
C SER A 68 -0.78 -5.29 2.14
N ALA A 69 -0.77 -5.63 0.85
CA ALA A 69 -0.91 -4.65 -0.23
C ALA A 69 -2.34 -4.61 -0.74
N ALA A 70 -2.90 -3.40 -0.89
CA ALA A 70 -4.24 -3.22 -1.40
C ALA A 70 -4.33 -3.70 -2.86
N THR A 71 -5.40 -4.41 -3.13
CA THR A 71 -5.82 -4.86 -4.46
C THR A 71 -7.12 -4.16 -4.81
N THR A 72 -7.98 -4.76 -5.64
CA THR A 72 -9.25 -4.14 -6.01
C THR A 72 -10.33 -4.34 -4.95
N ASN A 73 -11.32 -3.44 -4.94
CA ASN A 73 -12.53 -3.56 -4.13
C ASN A 73 -12.27 -3.71 -2.61
N GLY A 74 -11.28 -2.98 -2.07
CA GLY A 74 -10.97 -2.97 -0.64
C GLY A 74 -10.36 -4.26 -0.09
N LYS A 75 -9.89 -5.16 -0.96
CA LYS A 75 -9.21 -6.40 -0.57
C LYS A 75 -7.71 -6.22 -0.50
N TYR A 76 -7.05 -7.06 0.29
CA TYR A 76 -5.61 -7.04 0.46
C TYR A 76 -4.98 -8.38 0.07
N ARG A 77 -3.82 -8.32 -0.59
CA ARG A 77 -2.91 -9.45 -0.72
C ARG A 77 -1.96 -9.41 0.48
N ILE A 78 -2.04 -10.43 1.32
CA ILE A 78 -1.28 -10.53 2.57
C ILE A 78 -0.10 -11.49 2.36
N VAL A 79 1.10 -11.04 2.68
CA VAL A 79 2.31 -11.87 2.73
C VAL A 79 2.83 -11.84 4.16
N LYS A 80 2.88 -13.01 4.80
CA LYS A 80 3.30 -13.17 6.21
C LYS A 80 4.77 -13.57 6.29
N ASP A 81 5.41 -13.22 7.40
CA ASP A 81 6.71 -13.78 7.77
C ASP A 81 6.54 -15.26 8.13
N GLY A 82 6.91 -16.13 7.20
CA GLY A 82 6.79 -17.57 7.32
C GLY A 82 7.26 -18.30 6.07
N PRO A 83 7.16 -19.64 6.05
CA PRO A 83 7.53 -20.43 4.88
C PRO A 83 6.75 -19.96 3.65
N PRO A 84 7.43 -19.68 2.52
CA PRO A 84 6.74 -19.19 1.34
C PRO A 84 5.82 -20.28 0.78
N PRO A 85 4.64 -19.90 0.26
CA PRO A 85 3.75 -20.84 -0.38
C PRO A 85 4.41 -21.43 -1.63
N CYS A 86 4.32 -22.75 -1.77
CA CYS A 86 4.80 -23.48 -2.94
C CYS A 86 3.63 -23.96 -3.80
N ARG A 87 3.75 -23.76 -5.11
CA ARG A 87 2.89 -24.36 -6.14
C ARG A 87 3.63 -25.52 -6.80
N ARG A 88 2.96 -26.23 -7.72
CA ARG A 88 3.47 -27.44 -8.39
C ARG A 88 4.89 -27.31 -8.98
N TRP A 89 5.28 -26.12 -9.44
CA TRP A 89 6.53 -25.90 -10.17
C TRP A 89 7.45 -24.81 -9.60
N SER A 90 6.99 -24.06 -8.59
CA SER A 90 7.76 -22.96 -8.00
C SER A 90 7.20 -22.56 -6.64
N CYS A 91 8.04 -21.95 -5.80
CA CYS A 91 7.62 -21.28 -4.58
C CYS A 91 7.70 -19.77 -4.75
N ASP A 92 6.89 -19.04 -3.99
CA ASP A 92 7.08 -17.60 -3.85
C ASP A 92 8.44 -17.34 -3.15
N PRO A 93 9.06 -16.17 -3.36
CA PRO A 93 10.26 -15.78 -2.62
C PRO A 93 10.07 -15.82 -1.09
N PRO A 94 11.12 -16.14 -0.32
CA PRO A 94 11.16 -15.93 1.12
C PRO A 94 10.73 -14.51 1.52
N PHE A 95 10.06 -14.36 2.67
CA PHE A 95 9.56 -13.06 3.12
C PHE A 95 10.64 -11.98 3.18
N ALA A 96 11.83 -12.32 3.69
CA ALA A 96 12.97 -11.42 3.78
C ALA A 96 13.48 -10.91 2.42
N ASP A 97 13.27 -11.66 1.33
CA ASP A 97 13.74 -11.25 0.00
C ASP A 97 12.95 -10.07 -0.57
N TYR A 98 11.78 -9.75 0.00
CA TYR A 98 11.00 -8.57 -0.33
C TYR A 98 11.46 -7.28 0.37
N PHE A 99 12.52 -7.34 1.17
CA PHE A 99 13.03 -6.18 1.89
C PHE A 99 14.40 -5.76 1.37
N ASN A 100 14.61 -4.45 1.36
CA ASN A 100 15.94 -3.84 1.33
C ASN A 100 16.19 -3.25 2.73
N ASP A 101 17.05 -3.90 3.49
CA ASP A 101 17.21 -3.70 4.93
C ASP A 101 15.87 -3.82 5.70
N THR A 102 15.28 -2.69 6.08
CA THR A 102 14.01 -2.62 6.81
C THR A 102 12.84 -2.15 5.94
N SER A 103 13.12 -1.80 4.69
CA SER A 103 12.14 -1.22 3.76
C SER A 103 11.52 -2.31 2.88
N PRO A 104 10.22 -2.62 2.98
CA PRO A 104 9.56 -3.49 2.03
C PRO A 104 9.56 -2.84 0.64
N MET A 105 9.84 -3.64 -0.38
CA MET A 105 9.93 -3.16 -1.77
C MET A 105 8.64 -3.48 -2.52
N PHE A 106 8.14 -2.48 -3.24
CA PHE A 106 6.91 -2.59 -4.01
C PHE A 106 7.11 -2.18 -5.46
N LYS A 107 6.34 -2.82 -6.33
CA LYS A 107 6.19 -2.45 -7.73
C LYS A 107 4.76 -2.03 -7.97
N TYR A 108 4.58 -0.82 -8.51
CA TYR A 108 3.29 -0.35 -9.00
C TYR A 108 3.20 -0.62 -10.50
N GLY A 109 2.20 -1.39 -10.93
CA GLY A 109 2.05 -1.69 -12.36
C GLY A 109 0.84 -2.56 -12.69
N THR A 110 0.54 -2.62 -13.98
CA THR A 110 -0.43 -3.54 -14.57
C THR A 110 0.23 -4.91 -14.74
N GLY A 111 -0.27 -5.89 -13.99
CA GLY A 111 0.13 -7.29 -14.18
C GLY A 111 -0.60 -7.93 -15.37
N SER A 112 -0.80 -9.25 -15.33
CA SER A 112 -1.70 -9.95 -16.26
C SER A 112 -3.19 -9.65 -16.02
N SER A 113 -3.50 -9.05 -14.87
CA SER A 113 -4.81 -8.48 -14.58
C SER A 113 -4.81 -7.07 -15.14
N ALA A 114 -5.83 -6.69 -15.92
CA ALA A 114 -5.89 -5.37 -16.55
C ALA A 114 -5.76 -4.19 -15.57
N VAL A 115 -5.90 -4.40 -14.26
CA VAL A 115 -5.89 -3.37 -13.22
C VAL A 115 -4.47 -3.11 -12.68
N THR A 116 -4.11 -1.84 -12.51
CA THR A 116 -2.86 -1.42 -11.87
C THR A 116 -2.92 -1.65 -10.37
N THR A 117 -1.96 -2.38 -9.82
CA THR A 117 -1.91 -2.64 -8.38
C THR A 117 -0.49 -2.47 -7.85
N LEU A 118 -0.38 -2.26 -6.54
CA LEU A 118 0.88 -2.26 -5.83
C LEU A 118 1.13 -3.67 -5.30
N VAL A 119 2.27 -4.26 -5.65
CA VAL A 119 2.64 -5.62 -5.24
C VAL A 119 4.04 -5.65 -4.67
N LEU A 120 4.28 -6.52 -3.67
CA LEU A 120 5.64 -6.78 -3.19
C LEU A 120 6.51 -7.32 -4.32
N THR A 121 7.76 -6.88 -4.35
CA THR A 121 8.74 -7.28 -5.37
C THR A 121 10.09 -7.60 -4.75
N THR A 122 10.84 -8.50 -5.37
CA THR A 122 12.24 -8.77 -5.03
C THR A 122 13.20 -7.93 -5.88
N GLU A 123 12.67 -7.13 -6.82
CA GLU A 123 13.43 -6.17 -7.62
C GLU A 123 14.10 -5.14 -6.70
N ARG A 124 15.43 -5.00 -6.83
CA ARG A 124 16.27 -4.14 -5.95
C ARG A 124 16.43 -2.71 -6.49
N PHE A 125 15.43 -2.20 -7.18
CA PHE A 125 15.42 -0.85 -7.74
C PHE A 125 14.10 -0.17 -7.37
N GLY A 126 14.18 1.12 -7.08
CA GLY A 126 13.06 1.91 -6.61
C GLY A 126 13.55 3.22 -6.01
N GLU A 127 12.59 4.06 -5.62
CA GLU A 127 12.85 5.35 -5.00
C GLU A 127 12.05 5.44 -3.71
N LEU A 128 12.59 6.15 -2.72
CA LEU A 128 11.82 6.60 -1.57
C LEU A 128 11.13 7.93 -1.93
N GLN A 129 10.00 8.19 -1.30
CA GLN A 129 9.27 9.45 -1.40
C GLN A 129 9.23 10.11 -0.03
N ASP A 130 9.05 11.42 -0.02
CA ASP A 130 8.88 12.14 1.24
C ASP A 130 7.61 11.64 1.94
N LEU A 131 7.74 11.33 3.23
CA LEU A 131 6.65 10.82 4.05
C LEU A 131 6.00 11.96 4.83
N VAL A 132 4.67 12.02 4.77
CA VAL A 132 3.86 12.83 5.68
C VAL A 132 2.87 11.92 6.40
N MET A 133 2.94 11.90 7.73
CA MET A 133 1.98 11.14 8.54
C MET A 133 0.66 11.91 8.66
N TRP A 134 -0.47 11.21 8.76
CA TRP A 134 -1.80 11.79 8.95
C TRP A 134 -1.82 12.77 10.12
N GLU A 135 -1.19 12.40 11.23
CA GLU A 135 -1.10 13.22 12.44
C GLU A 135 -0.19 14.45 12.28
N GLN A 136 0.63 14.51 11.23
CA GLN A 136 1.50 15.66 10.90
C GLN A 136 0.84 16.63 9.91
N MET A 137 -0.27 16.26 9.28
CA MET A 137 -0.98 17.11 8.33
C MET A 137 -1.75 18.23 9.05
N THR A 138 -1.87 19.38 8.40
CA THR A 138 -2.74 20.45 8.90
C THR A 138 -4.20 20.01 8.90
N GLU A 139 -5.04 20.70 9.66
CA GLU A 139 -6.47 20.42 9.69
C GLU A 139 -7.12 20.59 8.31
N GLU A 140 -6.69 21.59 7.54
CA GLU A 140 -7.18 21.87 6.19
C GLU A 140 -6.82 20.72 5.22
N ALA A 141 -5.60 20.17 5.32
CA ALA A 141 -5.20 19.04 4.48
C ALA A 141 -6.01 17.77 4.82
N ARG A 142 -6.23 17.51 6.12
CA ARG A 142 -7.07 16.39 6.56
C ARG A 142 -8.53 16.56 6.16
N GLY A 143 -9.07 17.77 6.28
CA GLY A 143 -10.42 18.13 5.83
C GLY A 143 -10.57 17.93 4.32
N ALA A 144 -9.65 18.49 3.53
CA ALA A 144 -9.66 18.36 2.08
C ALA A 144 -9.61 16.90 1.62
N LEU A 145 -8.73 16.07 2.21
CA LEU A 145 -8.68 14.64 1.89
C LEU A 145 -9.97 13.90 2.26
N SER A 146 -10.65 14.32 3.33
CA SER A 146 -11.89 13.69 3.81
C SER A 146 -13.13 14.07 3.00
N GLU A 147 -13.16 15.29 2.47
CA GLU A 147 -14.33 15.86 1.78
C GLU A 147 -14.25 15.73 0.25
N THR A 148 -13.04 15.62 -0.31
CA THR A 148 -12.86 15.55 -1.77
C THR A 148 -13.38 14.24 -2.33
N ASP A 149 -14.23 14.34 -3.34
CA ASP A 149 -14.65 13.20 -4.15
C ASP A 149 -13.56 12.83 -5.18
N PHE A 150 -12.82 11.76 -4.89
CA PHE A 150 -11.84 11.16 -5.81
C PHE A 150 -12.47 10.12 -6.76
N GLY A 151 -13.79 9.90 -6.67
CA GLY A 151 -14.54 8.88 -7.38
C GLY A 151 -14.59 7.55 -6.63
N GLU A 152 -15.60 6.74 -6.96
CA GLU A 152 -15.88 5.45 -6.29
C GLU A 152 -14.70 4.47 -6.29
N MET A 153 -13.84 4.54 -7.32
CA MET A 153 -12.72 3.63 -7.51
C MET A 153 -11.43 4.07 -6.81
N ALA A 154 -11.37 5.29 -6.25
CA ALA A 154 -10.16 5.87 -5.67
C ALA A 154 -10.41 6.41 -4.25
N LYS A 155 -10.86 5.53 -3.34
CA LYS A 155 -11.10 5.90 -1.94
C LYS A 155 -9.79 6.09 -1.19
N VAL A 156 -9.64 7.21 -0.48
CA VAL A 156 -8.45 7.50 0.34
C VAL A 156 -8.38 6.50 1.51
N PRO A 157 -7.33 5.67 1.62
CA PRO A 157 -7.39 4.47 2.46
C PRO A 157 -7.14 4.73 3.95
N PHE A 158 -6.46 5.84 4.28
CA PHE A 158 -6.02 6.18 5.64
C PHE A 158 -6.91 7.22 6.35
N LEU A 159 -8.04 7.61 5.75
CA LEU A 159 -9.02 8.50 6.41
C LEU A 159 -9.71 7.81 7.57
N ASP A 160 -10.21 8.58 8.53
CA ASP A 160 -10.98 8.06 9.68
C ASP A 160 -12.10 7.10 9.27
N ALA A 161 -12.83 7.43 8.20
CA ALA A 161 -13.93 6.62 7.68
C ALA A 161 -13.52 5.24 7.12
N ASN A 162 -12.27 5.11 6.65
CA ASN A 162 -11.80 3.92 5.91
C ASN A 162 -10.70 3.15 6.64
N PHE A 163 -9.96 3.81 7.53
CA PHE A 163 -8.71 3.31 8.10
C PHE A 163 -8.93 2.01 8.88
N ASN A 164 -9.86 2.01 9.85
CA ASN A 164 -10.11 0.82 10.66
C ASN A 164 -10.66 -0.37 9.84
N SER A 165 -11.55 -0.12 8.87
CA SER A 165 -12.04 -1.19 7.98
C SER A 165 -10.93 -1.76 7.10
N ASN A 166 -10.00 -0.92 6.65
CA ASN A 166 -8.83 -1.35 5.90
C ASN A 166 -7.84 -2.13 6.77
N LEU A 167 -7.64 -1.74 8.02
CA LEU A 167 -6.86 -2.53 8.98
C LEU A 167 -7.50 -3.90 9.22
N GLU A 168 -8.81 -3.96 9.37
CA GLU A 168 -9.53 -5.22 9.53
C GLU A 168 -9.39 -6.13 8.29
N ALA A 169 -9.54 -5.57 7.09
CA ALA A 169 -9.42 -6.32 5.83
C ALA A 169 -7.99 -6.76 5.50
N SER A 170 -6.98 -6.09 6.08
CA SER A 170 -5.55 -6.34 5.82
C SER A 170 -4.86 -7.12 6.94
N LEU A 171 -5.59 -7.42 8.03
CA LEU A 171 -5.07 -8.12 9.20
C LEU A 171 -4.56 -9.52 8.83
N PRO A 172 -3.34 -9.90 9.25
CA PRO A 172 -2.74 -11.19 8.90
C PRO A 172 -3.28 -12.35 9.75
N VAL A 173 -4.58 -12.65 9.64
CA VAL A 173 -5.24 -13.82 10.28
C VAL A 173 -4.82 -15.14 9.65
#